data_AF-A0A9P6CEI3-F1
#
_entry.id   AF-A0A9P6CEI3-F1
#
_cell.length_a   1.000
_cell.length_b   1.000
_cell.length_c   1.000
_cell.angle_alpha   90.00
_cell.angle_beta   90.00
_cell.angle_gamma   90.00
#
_symmetry.space_group_name_H-M   'P 1'
#
loop_
_entity.id
_entity.type
_entity.pdbx_description
1 polymer ?
#
loop_
_entity_poly.entity_id
_entity_poly.type
_entity_poly.pdbx_seq_one_letter_code
_entity_poly.pdbx_strand_id
1 'polypeptide(L)'
;MENLPAPRPWAPHKSPQVSAAVTTPLPGSTLTQTSDGSTVQGIGALSGKAIKALGNVVLLGLDYVIILARINSILPKFPHTDAQATSIEGVQEMYDMILELSRPKLYSRCITRTALTLVLVQINCGHTRELEQALKRWNYRDCVAFLHTLVSRSMRQGIHINLTGSIVILDPKMIISLMCRIAQQSEQGCQAVLRVGFVQLFLSARTTHFSTSRLADVYRTILYFSQRYERRFRALREEAIQFLAYLISSPRRLFIRALRTWNVNDLRGLVSMVLENTAPSG
;
A
#
# COMPACT_ATOMS: atom_id res chain seq x y z
N MET A 1 27.13 -19.26 -33.19
CA MET A 1 25.72 -19.71 -33.10
C MET A 1 25.63 -20.66 -31.91
N GLU A 2 25.37 -20.12 -30.72
CA GLU A 2 25.25 -20.88 -29.49
C GLU A 2 23.81 -21.36 -29.31
N ASN A 3 23.66 -22.67 -29.07
CA ASN A 3 22.38 -23.33 -28.84
C ASN A 3 21.82 -22.97 -27.45
N LEU A 4 20.70 -22.25 -27.43
CA LEU A 4 19.91 -22.00 -26.22
C LEU A 4 19.17 -23.28 -25.80
N PRO A 5 19.22 -23.68 -24.51
CA PRO A 5 18.53 -24.87 -24.04
C PRO A 5 17.02 -24.64 -23.91
N ALA A 6 16.25 -25.68 -24.26
CA ALA A 6 14.79 -25.68 -24.21
C ALA A 6 14.24 -25.50 -22.77
N PRO A 7 13.09 -24.81 -22.60
CA PRO A 7 12.49 -24.56 -21.30
C PRO A 7 11.95 -25.85 -20.67
N ARG A 8 12.25 -26.05 -19.38
CA ARG A 8 11.78 -27.22 -18.61
C ARG A 8 10.27 -27.11 -18.33
N PRO A 9 9.53 -28.24 -18.35
CA PRO A 9 8.12 -28.27 -18.02
C PRO A 9 7.89 -27.97 -16.53
N TRP A 10 6.85 -27.18 -16.27
CA TRP A 10 6.41 -26.76 -14.95
C TRP A 10 5.84 -27.93 -14.14
N ALA A 11 6.48 -28.28 -13.03
CA ALA A 11 5.96 -29.26 -12.07
C ALA A 11 5.09 -28.58 -11.00
N PRO A 12 3.90 -29.13 -10.66
CA PRO A 12 3.03 -28.56 -9.65
C PRO A 12 3.63 -28.71 -8.24
N HIS A 13 3.70 -27.57 -7.55
CA HIS A 13 4.18 -27.42 -6.18
C HIS A 13 3.24 -28.15 -5.20
N LYS A 14 3.73 -29.20 -4.52
CA LYS A 14 3.05 -29.83 -3.39
C LYS A 14 2.95 -28.82 -2.25
N SER A 15 1.76 -28.67 -1.67
CA SER A 15 1.53 -27.83 -0.49
C SER A 15 2.20 -28.46 0.75
N PRO A 16 2.79 -27.65 1.65
CA PRO A 16 3.37 -28.17 2.88
C PRO A 16 2.27 -28.65 3.85
N GLN A 17 2.44 -29.88 4.36
CA GLN A 17 1.68 -30.37 5.50
C GLN A 17 2.03 -29.53 6.74
N VAL A 18 1.01 -28.95 7.35
CA VAL A 18 1.11 -28.26 8.64
C VAL A 18 1.04 -29.31 9.73
N SER A 19 2.18 -29.65 10.30
CA SER A 19 2.28 -30.45 11.53
C SER A 19 1.71 -29.63 12.69
N ALA A 20 0.68 -30.19 13.34
CA ALA A 20 0.08 -29.62 14.53
C ALA A 20 1.08 -29.67 15.70
N ALA A 21 1.39 -28.50 16.27
CA ALA A 21 2.19 -28.37 17.46
C ALA A 21 1.37 -28.77 18.70
N VAL A 22 1.89 -29.76 19.42
CA VAL A 22 1.46 -30.17 20.76
C VAL A 22 1.57 -28.98 21.71
N THR A 23 0.44 -28.56 22.29
CA THR A 23 0.39 -27.54 23.34
C THR A 23 0.10 -28.24 24.67
N THR A 24 1.03 -28.16 25.61
CA THR A 24 0.88 -28.62 26.99
C THR A 24 0.00 -27.65 27.81
N PRO A 25 -0.96 -28.14 28.62
CA PRO A 25 -1.82 -27.28 29.43
C PRO A 25 -1.23 -26.97 30.82
N LEU A 26 -1.38 -25.73 31.27
CA LEU A 26 -1.17 -25.27 32.64
C LEU A 26 -2.50 -25.33 33.44
N PRO A 27 -2.47 -25.60 34.75
CA PRO A 27 -3.66 -25.83 35.57
C PRO A 27 -4.15 -24.56 36.26
N GLY A 28 -5.47 -24.32 36.29
CA GLY A 28 -6.05 -23.17 36.99
C GLY A 28 -7.56 -23.00 36.79
N SER A 29 -8.32 -23.89 37.44
CA SER A 29 -9.73 -23.82 37.88
C SER A 29 -10.63 -22.64 37.44
N THR A 30 -11.74 -22.94 36.76
CA THR A 30 -13.13 -22.77 37.26
C THR A 30 -14.10 -23.38 36.24
N LEU A 31 -15.03 -24.21 36.73
CA LEU A 31 -15.95 -25.07 35.99
C LEU A 31 -16.89 -24.29 35.07
N THR A 32 -16.75 -24.47 33.75
CA THR A 32 -17.87 -24.41 32.81
C THR A 32 -18.09 -25.83 32.33
N GLN A 33 -19.20 -26.45 32.74
CA GLN A 33 -19.65 -27.74 32.23
C GLN A 33 -19.68 -27.69 30.70
N THR A 34 -18.69 -28.30 30.05
CA THR A 34 -18.83 -28.88 28.73
C THR A 34 -19.82 -30.02 28.88
N SER A 35 -21.10 -29.71 28.69
CA SER A 35 -22.08 -30.72 28.34
C SER A 35 -21.64 -31.31 27.00
N ASP A 36 -21.02 -32.50 27.07
CA ASP A 36 -20.92 -33.48 26.00
C ASP A 36 -22.36 -33.88 25.60
N GLY A 37 -23.04 -32.95 24.94
CA GLY A 37 -24.31 -33.20 24.29
C GLY A 37 -24.00 -34.12 23.13
N SER A 38 -24.16 -35.42 23.35
CA SER A 38 -24.32 -36.44 22.33
C SER A 38 -25.31 -35.92 21.29
N THR A 39 -24.78 -35.34 20.20
CA THR A 39 -25.60 -35.07 19.02
C THR A 39 -25.92 -36.43 18.46
N VAL A 40 -27.06 -36.99 18.89
CA VAL A 40 -27.72 -38.09 18.21
C VAL A 40 -27.64 -37.78 16.72
N GLN A 41 -26.94 -38.62 15.95
CA GLN A 41 -26.88 -38.55 14.49
C GLN A 41 -28.26 -38.91 13.92
N GLY A 42 -29.26 -38.08 14.21
CA GLY A 42 -30.56 -38.17 13.58
C GLY A 42 -30.47 -37.63 12.16
N ILE A 43 -31.25 -38.20 11.25
CA ILE A 43 -31.38 -37.77 9.85
C ILE A 43 -31.63 -36.24 9.74
N GLY A 44 -32.24 -35.62 10.75
CA GLY A 44 -32.44 -34.16 10.83
C GLY A 44 -31.17 -33.32 11.01
N ALA A 45 -30.07 -33.87 11.51
CA ALA A 45 -28.80 -33.14 11.65
C ALA A 45 -28.18 -32.83 10.28
N LEU A 46 -28.43 -33.68 9.27
CA LEU A 46 -27.89 -33.52 7.93
C LEU A 46 -28.66 -32.47 7.13
N SER A 47 -30.00 -32.44 7.24
CA SER A 47 -30.84 -31.40 6.61
C SER A 47 -30.58 -30.02 7.21
N GLY A 48 -30.41 -29.90 8.54
CA GLY A 48 -30.05 -28.64 9.18
C GLY A 48 -28.70 -28.08 8.72
N LYS A 49 -27.69 -28.94 8.54
CA LYS A 49 -26.40 -28.54 7.96
C LYS A 49 -26.52 -28.08 6.50
N ALA A 50 -27.32 -28.77 5.69
CA ALA A 50 -27.54 -28.41 4.29
C ALA A 50 -28.26 -27.05 4.15
N ILE A 51 -29.30 -26.79 4.94
CA ILE A 51 -30.03 -25.51 4.94
C ILE A 51 -29.11 -24.37 5.37
N LYS A 52 -28.30 -24.57 6.42
CA LYS A 52 -27.31 -23.58 6.87
C LYS A 52 -26.27 -23.28 5.79
N ALA A 53 -25.77 -24.32 5.11
CA ALA A 53 -24.81 -24.16 4.03
C ALA A 53 -25.41 -23.37 2.85
N LEU A 54 -26.65 -23.69 2.45
CA LEU A 54 -27.37 -22.97 1.40
C LEU A 54 -27.60 -21.49 1.79
N GLY A 55 -28.04 -21.23 3.01
CA GLY A 55 -28.23 -19.87 3.52
C GLY A 55 -26.95 -19.04 3.45
N ASN A 56 -25.82 -19.61 3.84
CA ASN A 56 -24.52 -18.94 3.73
C ASN A 56 -24.13 -18.63 2.28
N VAL A 57 -24.39 -19.54 1.34
CA VAL A 57 -24.09 -19.31 -0.09
C VAL A 57 -24.97 -18.19 -0.66
N VAL A 58 -26.26 -18.15 -0.31
CA VAL A 58 -27.18 -17.11 -0.76
C VAL A 58 -26.76 -15.74 -0.23
N LEU A 59 -26.38 -15.64 1.05
CA LEU A 59 -25.91 -14.39 1.64
C LEU A 59 -24.64 -13.87 0.94
N LEU A 60 -23.66 -14.75 0.69
CA LEU A 60 -22.44 -14.38 -0.03
C LEU A 60 -22.73 -13.95 -1.48
N GLY A 61 -23.70 -14.60 -2.14
CA GLY A 61 -24.13 -14.23 -3.49
C GLY A 61 -24.76 -12.83 -3.54
N LEU A 62 -25.61 -12.52 -2.57
CA LEU A 62 -26.27 -11.21 -2.47
C LEU A 62 -25.26 -10.09 -2.19
N ASP A 63 -24.33 -10.29 -1.25
CA ASP A 63 -23.26 -9.33 -0.97
C ASP A 63 -22.41 -9.05 -2.21
N TYR A 64 -22.08 -10.10 -2.97
CA TYR A 64 -21.32 -9.97 -4.22
C TYR A 64 -22.06 -9.12 -5.26
N VAL A 65 -23.36 -9.34 -5.46
CA VAL A 65 -24.18 -8.55 -6.40
C VAL A 65 -24.26 -7.08 -5.98
N ILE A 66 -24.45 -6.80 -4.69
CA ILE A 66 -24.50 -5.42 -4.17
C ILE A 66 -23.16 -4.72 -4.40
N ILE A 67 -22.04 -5.39 -4.11
CA ILE A 67 -20.71 -4.82 -4.33
C ILE A 67 -20.47 -4.53 -5.82
N LEU A 68 -20.85 -5.45 -6.71
CA LEU A 68 -20.71 -5.24 -8.15
C LEU A 68 -21.57 -4.08 -8.66
N ALA A 69 -22.82 -3.98 -8.21
CA ALA A 69 -23.70 -2.87 -8.58
C ALA A 69 -23.09 -1.52 -8.17
N ARG A 70 -22.52 -1.44 -6.96
CA ARG A 70 -21.82 -0.25 -6.49
C ARG A 70 -20.55 0.05 -7.29
N ILE A 71 -19.71 -0.95 -7.59
CA ILE A 71 -18.54 -0.76 -8.45
C ILE A 71 -18.96 -0.23 -9.82
N ASN A 72 -20.01 -0.79 -10.43
CA ASN A 72 -20.51 -0.34 -11.73
C ASN A 72 -21.04 1.09 -11.70
N SER A 73 -21.61 1.54 -10.59
CA SER A 73 -22.02 2.95 -10.41
C SER A 73 -20.84 3.92 -10.27
N ILE A 74 -19.70 3.43 -9.78
CA ILE A 74 -18.48 4.20 -9.53
C ILE A 74 -17.59 4.26 -10.78
N LEU A 75 -17.53 3.18 -11.54
CA LEU A 75 -16.68 3.00 -12.72
C LEU A 75 -16.73 4.17 -13.73
N PRO A 76 -17.90 4.70 -14.15
CA PRO A 76 -17.96 5.81 -15.11
C PRO A 76 -17.43 7.14 -14.55
N LYS A 77 -17.19 7.25 -13.24
CA LYS A 77 -16.64 8.44 -12.58
C LYS A 77 -15.10 8.47 -12.60
N PHE A 78 -14.44 7.49 -13.23
CA PHE A 78 -12.98 7.38 -13.30
C PHE A 78 -12.44 7.34 -14.75
N PRO A 79 -11.27 7.96 -15.00
CA PRO A 79 -10.58 8.92 -14.14
C PRO A 79 -11.33 10.26 -14.09
N HIS A 80 -11.13 11.03 -13.03
CA HIS A 80 -11.61 12.41 -12.95
C HIS A 80 -10.48 13.36 -12.52
N THR A 81 -10.61 14.64 -12.82
CA THR A 81 -9.69 15.67 -12.35
C THR A 81 -10.05 16.14 -10.94
N ASP A 82 -9.12 16.79 -10.24
CA ASP A 82 -9.40 17.36 -8.91
C ASP A 82 -10.51 18.44 -8.97
N ALA A 83 -10.72 19.08 -10.13
CA ALA A 83 -11.81 20.04 -10.34
C ALA A 83 -13.15 19.34 -10.60
N GLN A 84 -13.14 18.19 -11.30
CA GLN A 84 -14.37 17.39 -11.50
C GLN A 84 -14.82 16.71 -10.20
N ALA A 85 -13.88 16.38 -9.31
CA ALA A 85 -14.18 15.77 -8.01
C ALA A 85 -15.23 16.55 -7.21
N THR A 86 -15.20 17.89 -7.27
CA THR A 86 -16.15 18.74 -6.51
C THR A 86 -17.59 18.66 -7.04
N SER A 87 -17.78 18.26 -8.30
CA SER A 87 -19.12 18.04 -8.89
C SER A 87 -19.65 16.63 -8.70
N ILE A 88 -18.82 15.68 -8.26
CA ILE A 88 -19.24 14.30 -8.07
C ILE A 88 -19.89 14.18 -6.69
N GLU A 89 -21.21 13.99 -6.67
CA GLU A 89 -21.93 13.68 -5.44
C GLU A 89 -21.39 12.38 -4.81
N GLY A 90 -21.07 12.46 -3.52
CA GLY A 90 -20.55 11.35 -2.74
C GLY A 90 -19.12 10.91 -3.10
N VAL A 91 -18.27 11.83 -3.59
CA VAL A 91 -16.88 11.51 -4.00
C VAL A 91 -16.06 10.91 -2.85
N GLN A 92 -16.27 11.37 -1.61
CA GLN A 92 -15.55 10.87 -0.45
C GLN A 92 -15.93 9.44 -0.10
N GLU A 93 -17.23 9.14 -0.07
CA GLU A 93 -17.78 7.81 0.17
C GLU A 93 -17.36 6.83 -0.93
N MET A 94 -17.28 7.32 -2.16
CA MET A 94 -16.76 6.57 -3.29
C MET A 94 -15.30 6.15 -3.06
N TYR A 95 -14.42 7.07 -2.62
CA TYR A 95 -13.03 6.72 -2.31
C TYR A 95 -12.90 5.81 -1.09
N ASP A 96 -13.67 6.05 -0.03
CA ASP A 96 -13.69 5.16 1.14
C ASP A 96 -14.10 3.74 0.75
N MET A 97 -15.12 3.61 -0.10
CA MET A 97 -15.55 2.32 -0.65
C MET A 97 -14.47 1.67 -1.52
N ILE A 98 -13.84 2.40 -2.45
CA ILE A 98 -12.79 1.84 -3.30
C ILE A 98 -11.61 1.36 -2.45
N LEU A 99 -11.20 2.15 -1.45
CA LEU A 99 -10.14 1.78 -0.54
C LEU A 99 -10.53 0.52 0.26
N GLU A 100 -11.76 0.44 0.76
CA GLU A 100 -12.26 -0.76 1.44
C GLU A 100 -12.16 -1.99 0.53
N LEU A 101 -12.68 -1.91 -0.69
CA LEU A 101 -12.65 -2.99 -1.68
C LEU A 101 -11.22 -3.39 -2.10
N SER A 102 -10.26 -2.47 -1.94
CA SER A 102 -8.83 -2.70 -2.23
C SER A 102 -8.12 -3.51 -1.14
N ARG A 103 -8.74 -3.75 0.02
CA ARG A 103 -8.14 -4.50 1.13
C ARG A 103 -7.79 -5.93 0.71
N PRO A 104 -6.54 -6.36 0.94
CA PRO A 104 -6.11 -7.71 0.55
C PRO A 104 -6.83 -8.77 1.41
N LYS A 105 -7.25 -9.86 0.75
CA LYS A 105 -7.89 -11.04 1.36
C LYS A 105 -9.30 -10.84 1.96
N LEU A 106 -9.86 -9.63 1.91
CA LEU A 106 -11.21 -9.36 2.41
C LEU A 106 -12.28 -9.61 1.34
N TYR A 107 -11.98 -9.27 0.08
CA TYR A 107 -12.89 -9.44 -1.06
C TYR A 107 -12.35 -10.45 -2.07
N SER A 108 -13.20 -10.83 -3.03
CA SER A 108 -12.77 -11.68 -4.15
C SER A 108 -11.63 -11.01 -4.93
N ARG A 109 -10.72 -11.83 -5.49
CA ARG A 109 -9.57 -11.30 -6.23
C ARG A 109 -9.98 -10.39 -7.40
N CYS A 110 -11.14 -10.65 -8.01
CA CYS A 110 -11.69 -9.84 -9.09
C CYS A 110 -12.06 -8.44 -8.58
N ILE A 111 -12.84 -8.35 -7.50
CA ILE A 111 -13.26 -7.08 -6.87
C ILE A 111 -12.04 -6.25 -6.44
N THR A 112 -11.12 -6.87 -5.68
CA THR A 112 -9.92 -6.18 -5.21
C THR A 112 -9.02 -5.73 -6.35
N ARG A 113 -8.93 -6.52 -7.44
CA ARG A 113 -8.19 -6.12 -8.64
C ARG A 113 -8.84 -4.91 -9.29
N THR A 114 -10.16 -4.93 -9.51
CA THR A 114 -10.90 -3.81 -10.10
C THR A 114 -10.75 -2.53 -9.28
N ALA A 115 -10.96 -2.59 -7.96
CA ALA A 115 -10.80 -1.45 -7.08
C ALA A 115 -9.37 -0.87 -7.14
N LEU A 116 -8.35 -1.72 -7.05
CA LEU A 116 -6.96 -1.28 -7.18
C LEU A 116 -6.65 -0.71 -8.56
N THR A 117 -7.22 -1.25 -9.64
CA THR A 117 -7.06 -0.68 -11.00
C THR A 117 -7.62 0.74 -11.06
N LEU A 118 -8.80 1.01 -10.48
CA LEU A 118 -9.38 2.36 -10.43
C LEU A 118 -8.44 3.33 -9.70
N VAL A 119 -7.89 2.92 -8.55
CA VAL A 119 -6.93 3.74 -7.81
C VAL A 119 -5.65 3.98 -8.63
N LEU A 120 -5.11 2.95 -9.29
CA LEU A 120 -3.90 3.07 -10.11
C LEU A 120 -4.09 4.00 -11.31
N VAL A 121 -5.24 3.90 -11.98
CA VAL A 121 -5.62 4.81 -13.07
C VAL A 121 -5.64 6.25 -12.54
N GLN A 122 -6.27 6.48 -11.40
CA GLN A 122 -6.32 7.81 -10.79
C GLN A 122 -4.94 8.34 -10.39
N ILE A 123 -4.09 7.49 -9.81
CA ILE A 123 -2.69 7.84 -9.47
C ILE A 123 -1.91 8.22 -10.72
N ASN A 124 -2.08 7.49 -11.81
CA ASN A 124 -1.42 7.79 -13.08
C ASN A 124 -1.90 9.09 -13.72
N CYS A 125 -3.15 9.49 -13.50
CA CYS A 125 -3.64 10.80 -13.90
C CYS A 125 -3.09 11.95 -13.02
N GLY A 126 -2.52 11.65 -11.85
CA GLY A 126 -1.91 12.63 -10.95
C GLY A 126 -2.88 13.40 -10.06
N HIS A 127 -4.19 13.23 -10.28
CA HIS A 127 -5.29 13.83 -9.53
C HIS A 127 -5.65 13.00 -8.30
N THR A 128 -4.80 13.02 -7.28
CA THR A 128 -4.95 12.16 -6.09
C THR A 128 -5.46 12.89 -4.85
N ARG A 129 -5.97 14.12 -4.97
CA ARG A 129 -6.34 14.92 -3.81
C ARG A 129 -7.40 14.25 -2.94
N GLU A 130 -8.45 13.71 -3.55
CA GLU A 130 -9.52 13.01 -2.82
C GLU A 130 -9.06 11.66 -2.27
N LEU A 131 -8.22 10.93 -3.02
CA LEU A 131 -7.59 9.70 -2.53
C LEU A 131 -6.74 9.94 -1.28
N GLU A 132 -5.96 11.03 -1.27
CA GLU A 132 -5.14 11.42 -0.13
C GLU A 132 -6.01 11.77 1.09
N GLN A 133 -7.09 12.52 0.89
CA GLN A 133 -8.05 12.84 1.96
C GLN A 133 -8.69 11.58 2.55
N ALA A 134 -9.08 10.62 1.70
CA ALA A 134 -9.61 9.35 2.16
C ALA A 134 -8.56 8.54 2.95
N LEU A 135 -7.32 8.46 2.45
CA LEU A 135 -6.21 7.79 3.13
C LEU A 135 -5.83 8.42 4.48
N LYS A 136 -6.04 9.73 4.63
CA LYS A 136 -5.82 10.42 5.92
C LYS A 136 -6.79 9.97 7.00
N ARG A 137 -8.02 9.57 6.64
CA ARG A 137 -9.05 9.06 7.57
C ARG A 137 -8.89 7.57 7.85
N TRP A 138 -8.11 6.88 7.03
CA TRP A 138 -7.87 5.45 7.14
C TRP A 138 -6.98 5.11 8.33
N ASN A 139 -7.20 3.93 8.91
CA ASN A 139 -6.33 3.48 9.99
C ASN A 139 -4.92 3.18 9.47
N TYR A 140 -3.93 3.38 10.35
CA TYR A 140 -2.52 3.20 10.03
C TYR A 140 -2.18 1.82 9.43
N ARG A 141 -2.77 0.74 9.96
CA ARG A 141 -2.47 -0.63 9.51
C ARG A 141 -2.92 -0.88 8.08
N ASP A 142 -4.12 -0.41 7.75
CA ASP A 142 -4.70 -0.57 6.42
C ASP A 142 -4.00 0.34 5.41
N CYS A 143 -3.63 1.56 5.80
CA CYS A 143 -2.81 2.44 4.98
C CYS A 143 -1.48 1.77 4.60
N VAL A 144 -0.78 1.17 5.57
CA VAL A 144 0.45 0.39 5.32
C VAL A 144 0.20 -0.78 4.37
N ALA A 145 -0.83 -1.59 4.62
CA ALA A 145 -1.15 -2.76 3.80
C ALA A 145 -1.50 -2.38 2.36
N PHE A 146 -2.24 -1.29 2.18
CA PHE A 146 -2.61 -0.73 0.89
C PHE A 146 -1.38 -0.21 0.13
N LEU A 147 -0.57 0.65 0.75
CA LEU A 147 0.65 1.18 0.14
C LEU A 147 1.63 0.06 -0.23
N HIS A 148 1.79 -0.95 0.64
CA HIS A 148 2.61 -2.13 0.33
C HIS A 148 2.07 -2.90 -0.89
N THR A 149 0.74 -3.01 -1.01
CA THR A 149 0.10 -3.65 -2.17
C THR A 149 0.34 -2.85 -3.45
N LEU A 150 0.27 -1.52 -3.40
CA LEU A 150 0.59 -0.64 -4.53
C LEU A 150 2.05 -0.81 -4.98
N VAL A 151 3.01 -0.70 -4.06
CA VAL A 151 4.44 -0.83 -4.35
C VAL A 151 4.79 -2.23 -4.86
N SER A 152 4.24 -3.27 -4.23
CA SER A 152 4.46 -4.65 -4.68
C SER A 152 3.95 -4.88 -6.10
N ARG A 153 2.82 -4.28 -6.46
CA ARG A 153 2.25 -4.40 -7.81
C ARG A 153 3.04 -3.61 -8.83
N SER A 154 3.45 -2.39 -8.51
CA SER A 154 4.25 -1.56 -9.41
C SER A 154 5.59 -2.20 -9.77
N MET A 155 6.19 -2.94 -8.84
CA MET A 155 7.44 -3.65 -9.08
C MET A 155 7.27 -4.93 -9.88
N ARG A 156 6.15 -5.65 -9.71
CA ARG A 156 5.94 -6.96 -10.35
C ARG A 156 5.30 -6.87 -11.72
N GLN A 157 4.48 -5.85 -11.96
CA GLN A 157 3.63 -5.75 -13.14
C GLN A 157 3.77 -4.36 -13.75
N GLY A 158 4.70 -4.22 -14.70
CA GLY A 158 4.78 -3.02 -15.53
C GLY A 158 3.55 -2.83 -16.43
N ILE A 159 2.64 -3.80 -16.49
CA ILE A 159 1.49 -3.84 -17.40
C ILE A 159 0.24 -4.20 -16.59
N HIS A 160 -0.69 -3.27 -16.44
CA HIS A 160 -2.03 -3.52 -15.94
C HIS A 160 -3.05 -3.37 -17.08
N ILE A 161 -3.94 -4.33 -17.27
CA ILE A 161 -5.05 -4.19 -18.21
C ILE A 161 -6.19 -3.48 -17.47
N ASN A 162 -6.58 -2.31 -17.96
CA ASN A 162 -7.73 -1.52 -17.50
C ASN A 162 -9.04 -2.26 -17.81
N LEU A 163 -10.13 -1.82 -17.21
CA LEU A 163 -11.49 -2.32 -17.43
C LEU A 163 -11.93 -2.15 -18.90
N THR A 164 -11.35 -1.19 -19.62
CA THR A 164 -11.52 -0.98 -21.07
C THR A 164 -10.60 -1.84 -21.94
N GLY A 165 -9.78 -2.71 -21.35
CA GLY A 165 -8.74 -3.46 -22.06
C GLY A 165 -7.44 -2.68 -22.30
N SER A 166 -7.38 -1.40 -21.93
CA SER A 166 -6.18 -0.56 -22.16
C SER A 166 -5.05 -0.91 -21.21
N ILE A 167 -3.82 -0.99 -21.71
CA ILE A 167 -2.64 -1.21 -20.85
C ILE A 167 -2.30 0.09 -20.12
N VAL A 168 -2.36 0.05 -18.79
CA VAL A 168 -1.94 1.09 -17.86
C VAL A 168 -0.58 0.67 -17.31
N ILE A 169 0.46 1.36 -17.76
CA ILE A 169 1.81 1.25 -17.18
C ILE A 169 1.86 2.20 -16.00
N LEU A 170 2.13 1.66 -14.81
CA LEU A 170 2.25 2.45 -13.60
C LEU A 170 3.64 3.06 -13.52
N ASP A 171 3.75 4.37 -13.70
CA ASP A 171 5.03 5.07 -13.53
C ASP A 171 5.36 5.12 -12.02
N PRO A 172 6.48 4.51 -11.56
CA PRO A 172 6.89 4.54 -10.15
C PRO A 172 6.93 5.95 -9.56
N LYS A 173 7.17 6.97 -10.40
CA LYS A 173 7.14 8.38 -9.97
C LYS A 173 5.80 8.81 -9.41
N MET A 174 4.70 8.33 -9.96
CA MET A 174 3.36 8.72 -9.53
C MET A 174 3.07 8.15 -8.14
N ILE A 175 3.53 6.93 -7.88
CA ILE A 175 3.46 6.32 -6.53
C ILE A 175 4.34 7.07 -5.55
N ILE A 176 5.59 7.37 -5.91
CA ILE A 176 6.51 8.12 -5.06
C ILE A 176 5.92 9.51 -4.75
N SER A 177 5.32 10.17 -5.74
CA SER A 177 4.64 11.45 -5.57
C SER A 177 3.45 11.34 -4.63
N LEU A 178 2.61 10.30 -4.75
CA LEU A 178 1.52 10.03 -3.82
C LEU A 178 2.04 9.81 -2.40
N MET A 179 3.07 8.97 -2.24
CA MET A 179 3.69 8.69 -0.94
C MET A 179 4.25 9.95 -0.29
N CYS A 180 4.88 10.85 -1.04
CA CYS A 180 5.33 12.15 -0.52
C CYS A 180 4.15 12.97 0.02
N ARG A 181 3.06 13.05 -0.74
CA ARG A 181 1.86 13.80 -0.32
C ARG A 181 1.23 13.20 0.94
N ILE A 182 1.09 11.87 1.01
CA ILE A 182 0.60 11.18 2.21
C ILE A 182 1.49 11.44 3.43
N ALA A 183 2.81 11.40 3.24
CA ALA A 183 3.78 11.65 4.30
C ALA A 183 3.69 13.08 4.86
N GLN A 184 3.41 14.06 4.00
CA GLN A 184 3.29 15.47 4.39
C GLN A 184 1.97 15.78 5.12
N GLN A 185 0.94 14.95 4.99
CA GLN A 185 -0.38 15.23 5.56
C GLN A 185 -0.55 14.82 7.03
N SER A 186 0.18 13.80 7.49
CA SER A 186 0.07 13.32 8.87
C SER A 186 1.29 12.53 9.32
N GLU A 187 1.52 12.48 10.63
CA GLU A 187 2.58 11.66 11.21
C GLU A 187 2.35 10.16 10.93
N GLN A 188 1.11 9.70 10.98
CA GLN A 188 0.79 8.30 10.66
C GLN A 188 1.06 7.96 9.18
N GLY A 189 0.69 8.86 8.26
CA GLY A 189 0.99 8.71 6.83
C GLY A 189 2.49 8.66 6.57
N CYS A 190 3.24 9.52 7.24
CA CYS A 190 4.70 9.52 7.23
C CYS A 190 5.28 8.16 7.70
N GLN A 191 4.85 7.65 8.85
CA GLN A 191 5.29 6.33 9.34
C GLN A 191 4.89 5.20 8.37
N ALA A 192 3.72 5.30 7.74
CA ALA A 192 3.24 4.28 6.82
C ALA A 192 4.11 4.21 5.55
N VAL A 193 4.41 5.38 4.98
CA VAL A 193 5.28 5.55 3.81
C VAL A 193 6.68 5.01 4.07
N LEU A 194 7.27 5.35 5.22
CA LEU A 194 8.57 4.82 5.64
C LEU A 194 8.56 3.30 5.76
N ARG A 195 7.55 2.74 6.44
CA ARG A 195 7.44 1.29 6.67
C ARG A 195 7.29 0.48 5.39
N VAL A 196 6.73 1.07 4.34
CA VAL A 196 6.52 0.41 3.04
C VAL A 196 7.81 0.36 2.20
N GLY A 197 8.87 1.05 2.62
CA GLY A 197 10.15 1.09 1.90
C GLY A 197 10.22 2.21 0.87
N PHE A 198 9.72 3.39 1.21
CA PHE A 198 9.76 4.58 0.33
C PHE A 198 11.16 4.90 -0.18
N VAL A 199 12.18 4.81 0.68
CA VAL A 199 13.57 5.12 0.32
C VAL A 199 14.08 4.12 -0.73
N GLN A 200 13.84 2.83 -0.50
CA GLN A 200 14.19 1.75 -1.42
C GLN A 200 13.48 1.92 -2.76
N LEU A 201 12.18 2.24 -2.73
CA LEU A 201 11.39 2.53 -3.93
C LEU A 201 11.98 3.72 -4.69
N PHE A 202 12.30 4.82 -4.01
CA PHE A 202 12.91 5.99 -4.63
C PHE A 202 14.29 5.71 -5.24
N LEU A 203 15.14 4.97 -4.54
CA LEU A 203 16.45 4.55 -5.05
C LEU A 203 16.34 3.66 -6.28
N SER A 204 15.36 2.75 -6.29
CA SER A 204 15.10 1.85 -7.43
C SER A 204 14.47 2.58 -8.63
N ALA A 205 13.67 3.62 -8.37
CA ALA A 205 13.08 4.46 -9.40
C ALA A 205 14.14 5.38 -9.98
N ARG A 206 14.84 4.92 -11.03
CA ARG A 206 15.88 5.66 -11.77
C ARG A 206 15.58 7.16 -11.80
N THR A 207 16.37 7.95 -11.08
CA THR A 207 16.08 9.37 -10.79
C THR A 207 16.10 10.29 -12.01
N THR A 208 16.45 9.78 -13.19
CA THR A 208 16.66 10.55 -14.44
C THR A 208 15.39 11.17 -15.01
N HIS A 209 14.21 10.75 -14.56
CA HIS A 209 12.95 11.18 -15.17
C HIS A 209 12.01 11.96 -14.23
N PHE A 210 12.48 12.37 -13.05
CA PHE A 210 11.71 13.26 -12.18
C PHE A 210 11.92 14.73 -12.58
N SER A 211 10.85 15.53 -12.51
CA SER A 211 10.99 16.98 -12.58
C SER A 211 11.68 17.51 -11.33
N THR A 212 12.38 18.65 -11.45
CA THR A 212 13.08 19.30 -10.33
C THR A 212 12.16 19.54 -9.14
N SER A 213 10.92 19.99 -9.39
CA SER A 213 9.93 20.26 -8.33
C SER A 213 9.59 18.98 -7.55
N ARG A 214 9.31 17.88 -8.26
CA ARG A 214 9.00 16.59 -7.63
C ARG A 214 10.18 16.03 -6.83
N LEU A 215 11.41 16.20 -7.34
CA LEU A 215 12.60 15.81 -6.57
C LEU A 215 12.75 16.63 -5.30
N ALA A 216 12.47 17.93 -5.35
CA ALA A 216 12.50 18.77 -4.16
C ALA A 216 11.51 18.28 -3.10
N ASP A 217 10.29 17.91 -3.49
CA ASP A 217 9.29 17.37 -2.56
C ASP A 217 9.71 16.03 -1.96
N VAL A 218 10.31 15.15 -2.76
CA VAL A 218 10.89 13.89 -2.28
C VAL A 218 11.98 14.16 -1.26
N TYR A 219 12.95 15.01 -1.58
CA TYR A 219 14.05 15.32 -0.68
C TYR A 219 13.56 16.00 0.61
N ARG A 220 12.56 16.89 0.54
CA ARG A 220 11.96 17.51 1.73
C ARG A 220 11.30 16.46 2.61
N THR A 221 10.63 15.51 1.98
CA THR A 221 9.99 14.39 2.68
C THR A 221 11.04 13.52 3.39
N ILE A 222 12.17 13.22 2.73
CA ILE A 222 13.30 12.50 3.34
C ILE A 222 13.91 13.31 4.49
N LEU A 223 14.15 14.61 4.31
CA LEU A 223 14.65 15.49 5.37
C LEU A 223 13.72 15.49 6.59
N TYR A 224 12.42 15.64 6.34
CA TYR A 224 11.39 15.61 7.37
C TYR A 224 11.41 14.29 8.15
N PHE A 225 11.59 13.16 7.47
CA PHE A 225 11.76 11.84 8.10
C PHE A 225 12.97 11.80 9.02
N SER A 226 14.11 12.31 8.55
CA SER A 226 15.34 12.23 9.31
C SER A 226 15.38 13.13 10.55
N GLN A 227 14.60 14.22 10.56
CA GLN A 227 14.53 15.14 11.70
C GLN A 227 13.58 14.66 12.81
N ARG A 228 12.46 14.01 12.45
CA ARG A 228 11.36 13.79 13.41
C ARG A 228 11.38 12.46 14.16
N TYR A 229 12.21 11.49 13.75
CA TYR A 229 12.14 10.11 14.29
C TYR A 229 13.43 9.62 14.96
N GLU A 230 13.51 9.68 16.28
CA GLU A 230 14.75 9.29 16.98
C GLU A 230 14.84 7.84 17.46
N ARG A 231 13.73 7.20 17.88
CA ARG A 231 13.82 5.91 18.60
C ARG A 231 13.27 4.71 17.84
N ARG A 232 12.06 4.80 17.29
CA ARG A 232 11.38 3.63 16.72
C ARG A 232 11.85 3.27 15.30
N PHE A 233 12.39 4.23 14.57
CA PHE A 233 12.77 4.08 13.16
C PHE A 233 14.25 4.43 12.93
N ARG A 234 15.11 4.17 13.93
CA ARG A 234 16.53 4.54 13.88
C ARG A 234 17.21 4.06 12.60
N ALA A 235 17.03 2.80 12.21
CA ALA A 235 17.62 2.24 10.99
C ALA A 235 17.19 3.00 9.72
N LEU A 236 15.89 3.32 9.57
CA LEU A 236 15.39 4.08 8.42
C LEU A 236 15.86 5.52 8.42
N ARG A 237 15.99 6.14 9.61
CA ARG A 237 16.59 7.47 9.77
C ARG A 237 18.06 7.45 9.34
N GLU A 238 18.83 6.46 9.77
CA GLU A 238 20.23 6.29 9.37
C GLU A 238 20.36 6.11 7.85
N GLU A 239 19.53 5.27 7.23
CA GLU A 239 19.50 5.12 5.77
C GLU A 239 19.18 6.44 5.05
N ALA A 240 18.19 7.18 5.54
CA ALA A 240 17.80 8.48 4.97
C ALA A 240 18.91 9.53 5.12
N ILE A 241 19.61 9.56 6.26
CA ILE A 241 20.74 10.45 6.52
C ILE A 241 21.92 10.07 5.63
N GLN A 242 22.29 8.79 5.56
CA GLN A 242 23.35 8.30 4.69
C GLN A 242 23.08 8.65 3.22
N PHE A 243 21.83 8.52 2.79
CA PHE A 243 21.42 8.92 1.45
C PHE A 243 21.58 10.43 1.21
N LEU A 244 21.13 11.28 2.14
CA LEU A 244 21.29 12.73 2.02
C LEU A 244 22.76 13.15 2.09
N ALA A 245 23.56 12.54 2.96
CA ALA A 245 25.00 12.77 3.05
C ALA A 245 25.70 12.38 1.73
N TYR A 246 25.34 11.25 1.14
CA TYR A 246 25.84 10.84 -0.17
C TYR A 246 25.50 11.88 -1.26
N LEU A 247 24.27 12.40 -1.27
CA LEU A 247 23.87 13.44 -2.23
C LEU A 247 24.62 14.76 -2.03
N ILE A 248 24.99 15.11 -0.80
CA ILE A 248 25.78 16.31 -0.50
C ILE A 248 27.24 16.13 -0.92
N SER A 249 27.83 14.97 -0.63
CA SER A 249 29.21 14.66 -1.00
C SER A 249 29.41 14.47 -2.50
N SER A 250 28.37 14.07 -3.23
CA SER A 250 28.37 13.94 -4.69
C SER A 250 27.20 14.71 -5.30
N PRO A 251 27.26 16.06 -5.31
CA PRO A 251 26.11 16.88 -5.64
C PRO A 251 25.78 16.77 -7.12
N ARG A 252 24.72 16.02 -7.42
CA ARG A 252 24.14 15.97 -8.77
C ARG A 252 23.47 17.30 -9.09
N ARG A 253 23.54 17.74 -10.36
CA ARG A 253 22.88 18.99 -10.82
C ARG A 253 21.40 19.07 -10.42
N LEU A 254 20.70 17.94 -10.43
CA LEU A 254 19.29 17.85 -10.03
C LEU A 254 19.08 18.09 -8.52
N PHE A 255 19.99 17.60 -7.68
CA PHE A 255 19.94 17.83 -6.23
C PHE A 255 20.16 19.31 -5.91
N ILE A 256 21.19 19.95 -6.49
CA ILE A 256 21.45 21.38 -6.32
C ILE A 256 20.23 22.21 -6.77
N ARG A 257 19.62 21.87 -7.92
CA ARG A 257 18.43 22.57 -8.42
C ARG A 257 17.22 22.37 -7.49
N ALA A 258 17.07 21.19 -6.89
CA ALA A 258 16.04 20.94 -5.91
C ALA A 258 16.27 21.75 -4.62
N LEU A 259 17.50 21.82 -4.11
CA LEU A 259 17.84 22.63 -2.94
C LEU A 259 17.58 24.13 -3.15
N ARG A 260 17.69 24.64 -4.39
CA ARG A 260 17.36 26.05 -4.69
C ARG A 260 15.90 26.41 -4.46
N THR A 261 15.00 25.42 -4.42
CA THR A 261 13.58 25.68 -4.12
C THR A 261 13.28 25.61 -2.62
N TRP A 262 14.27 25.26 -1.79
CA TRP A 262 14.09 25.11 -0.35
C TRP A 262 14.19 26.44 0.37
N ASN A 263 13.49 26.54 1.50
CA ASN A 263 13.62 27.69 2.39
C ASN A 263 14.87 27.53 3.27
N VAL A 264 15.27 28.62 3.94
CA VAL A 264 16.48 28.65 4.79
C VAL A 264 16.39 27.67 5.96
N ASN A 265 15.19 27.42 6.50
CA ASN A 265 15.00 26.50 7.62
C ASN A 265 15.22 25.04 7.20
N ASP A 266 14.74 24.64 6.03
CA ASP A 266 14.97 23.31 5.46
C ASP A 266 16.48 23.08 5.25
N LEU A 267 17.19 24.07 4.68
CA LEU A 267 18.63 24.01 4.47
C LEU A 267 19.41 23.94 5.79
N ARG A 268 19.03 24.75 6.78
CA ARG A 268 19.63 24.70 8.12
C ARG A 268 19.44 23.33 8.74
N GLY A 269 18.22 22.81 8.69
CA GLY A 269 17.90 21.49 9.22
C GLY A 269 18.64 20.35 8.51
N LEU A 270 18.90 20.49 7.21
CA LEU A 270 19.76 19.57 6.46
C LEU A 270 21.21 19.61 6.96
N VAL A 271 21.77 20.80 7.12
CA VAL A 271 23.16 20.99 7.59
C VAL A 271 23.33 20.49 9.01
N SER A 272 22.46 20.89 9.94
CA SER A 272 22.51 20.44 11.34
C SER A 272 22.51 18.92 11.45
N MET A 273 21.57 18.27 10.76
CA MET A 273 21.48 16.82 10.75
C MET A 273 22.76 16.16 10.20
N VAL A 274 23.35 16.66 9.13
CA VAL A 274 24.58 16.08 8.57
C VAL A 274 25.76 16.27 9.52
N LEU A 275 25.90 17.45 10.12
CA LEU A 275 26.96 17.72 11.11
C LEU A 275 26.84 16.82 12.34
N GLU A 276 25.63 16.67 12.88
CA GLU A 276 25.35 15.81 14.05
C GLU A 276 25.67 14.34 13.80
N ASN A 277 25.52 13.85 12.55
CA ASN A 277 25.74 12.44 12.23
C ASN A 277 27.12 12.13 11.64
N THR A 278 27.90 13.16 11.29
CA THR A 278 29.28 13.01 10.78
C THR A 278 30.33 13.25 11.86
N ALA A 279 29.95 13.84 13.00
CA ALA A 279 30.85 13.99 14.13
C ALA A 279 31.24 12.60 14.68
N PRO A 280 32.55 12.30 14.85
CA PRO A 280 32.96 11.05 15.47
C PRO A 280 32.40 10.98 16.89
N SER A 281 31.70 9.89 17.22
CA SER A 281 31.23 9.60 18.57
C SER A 281 32.45 9.47 19.48
N GLY A 282 32.82 10.56 20.15
CA GLY A 282 33.91 10.60 21.11
C GLY A 282 33.64 9.77 22.36
#